data_AF-A0A6A6Z4J6-F1
#
_entry.id   AF-A0A6A6Z4J6-F1
#
_cell.length_a   1.000
_cell.length_b   1.000
_cell.length_c   1.000
_cell.angle_alpha   90.00
_cell.angle_beta   90.00
_cell.angle_gamma   90.00
#
_symmetry.space_group_name_H-M   'P 1'
#
loop_
_entity.id
_entity.type
_entity.pdbx_description
1 polymer ?
#
loop_
_entity_poly.entity_id
_entity_poly.type
_entity_poly.pdbx_seq_one_letter_code
_entity_poly.pdbx_strand_id
1 'polypeptide(L)'
;MAAEIVVGIDFGTTGGNQNVRLITDWPNPGSLVASAEKVPTAISYKDGKPNNWGYNVEMTEKSSFKWFKILLDPEHKLRNKAEPVVASSSLLSSLQKTAEDVAADYLRLVWEYTRDDIRRMKGDDWESLYSLKVVLTVPAIWSPAAKEKTEKVALAAGLPKNLSLVSEPEAAALAVMKDKNDEEKTMQVGDAFVVCDAGGGTVDLISYKVTGVNPMQMEECAVGDGDLCGSVFVDAAFEKYVKTVVGEGDYNTIREKAKKRMMKEFEVSVKRCYTGDNKEFSVDLPGVEDNPDEGIEDDTIRTVTARIARHNYGTSMCIPFDSSKHLAKDRRRLPDGNWYAKGQMEWLLRKVRLVGDSDSSSRCVKLLCIVEYGIDCDKLWHEKSFRNPETKQKYRAATFHLVVRLDTAKLQFRVFYKDKPVAFTEADYKEDLATS
;
A
#
# COMPACT_ATOMS: atom_id res chain seq x y z
N MET A 1 47.45 -7.33 -7.47
CA MET A 1 45.99 -7.51 -7.67
C MET A 1 45.45 -6.18 -8.14
N ALA A 2 44.76 -6.11 -9.27
CA ALA A 2 44.02 -4.90 -9.63
C ALA A 2 43.02 -4.60 -8.50
N ALA A 3 42.88 -3.35 -8.11
CA ALA A 3 41.88 -2.98 -7.12
C ALA A 3 40.48 -3.22 -7.69
N GLU A 4 39.52 -3.67 -6.89
CA GLU A 4 38.16 -3.97 -7.35
C GLU A 4 37.20 -2.85 -6.92
N ILE A 5 36.29 -2.47 -7.83
CA ILE A 5 35.11 -1.65 -7.53
C ILE A 5 33.90 -2.59 -7.54
N VAL A 6 33.16 -2.60 -6.43
CA VAL A 6 31.90 -3.33 -6.30
C VAL A 6 30.76 -2.33 -6.23
N VAL A 7 29.78 -2.47 -7.14
CA VAL A 7 28.58 -1.64 -7.20
C VAL A 7 27.37 -2.48 -6.78
N GLY A 8 26.65 -2.04 -5.76
CA GLY A 8 25.31 -2.54 -5.45
C GLY A 8 24.27 -1.69 -6.16
N ILE A 9 23.42 -2.31 -6.96
CA ILE A 9 22.25 -1.66 -7.56
C ILE A 9 21.03 -2.30 -6.92
N ASP A 10 20.30 -1.48 -6.15
CA ASP A 10 18.98 -1.84 -5.72
C ASP A 10 17.99 -1.46 -6.83
N PHE A 11 17.45 -2.45 -7.53
CA PHE A 11 16.35 -2.22 -8.47
C PHE A 11 14.99 -2.29 -7.76
N GLY A 12 14.99 -2.24 -6.42
CA GLY A 12 13.94 -1.89 -5.46
C GLY A 12 14.42 -0.74 -4.54
N THR A 13 13.86 -0.57 -3.34
CA THR A 13 14.22 0.47 -2.34
C THR A 13 14.78 -0.17 -1.07
N THR A 14 15.40 0.50 -0.10
CA THR A 14 16.74 1.15 -0.02
C THR A 14 17.34 0.74 1.32
N GLY A 15 18.68 0.70 1.43
CA GLY A 15 19.42 0.71 2.70
C GLY A 15 20.89 1.03 2.45
N GLY A 16 21.54 1.79 3.34
CA GLY A 16 22.96 2.16 3.22
C GLY A 16 23.69 2.09 4.56
N ASN A 17 25.01 1.83 4.50
CA ASN A 17 25.93 1.65 5.63
C ASN A 17 27.12 2.62 5.51
N GLN A 18 27.81 2.94 6.61
CA GLN A 18 28.86 3.96 6.73
C GLN A 18 30.11 3.74 5.85
N ASN A 19 30.37 2.52 5.36
CA ASN A 19 31.48 2.22 4.45
C ASN A 19 31.06 2.12 2.97
N VAL A 20 29.80 2.41 2.66
CA VAL A 20 29.24 2.36 1.30
C VAL A 20 28.99 3.79 0.83
N ARG A 21 29.53 4.15 -0.33
CA ARG A 21 29.19 5.43 -0.96
C ARG A 21 27.83 5.31 -1.64
N LEU A 22 26.83 6.02 -1.11
CA LEU A 22 25.54 6.18 -1.78
C LEU A 22 25.62 7.30 -2.81
N ILE A 23 25.08 7.03 -4.00
CA ILE A 23 24.77 8.09 -4.98
C ILE A 23 23.54 8.81 -4.47
N THR A 24 23.67 10.11 -4.21
CA THR A 24 22.57 10.94 -3.70
C THR A 24 22.24 12.14 -4.59
N ASP A 25 23.08 12.45 -5.57
CA ASP A 25 23.00 13.65 -6.41
C ASP A 25 22.22 13.43 -7.72
N TRP A 26 21.23 12.52 -7.71
CA TRP A 26 20.45 12.17 -8.90
C TRP A 26 19.85 13.41 -9.59
N PRO A 27 19.76 13.44 -10.93
CA PRO A 27 19.19 14.57 -11.66
C PRO A 27 17.76 14.88 -11.20
N ASN A 28 17.56 16.05 -10.58
CA ASN A 28 16.29 16.47 -9.99
C ASN A 28 16.00 17.96 -10.27
N PRO A 29 15.20 18.28 -11.31
CA PRO A 29 15.00 19.65 -11.76
C PRO A 29 13.98 20.41 -10.91
N GLY A 30 13.25 19.71 -10.02
CA GLY A 30 12.07 20.25 -9.33
C GLY A 30 12.15 20.27 -7.81
N SER A 31 13.31 20.01 -7.20
CA SER A 31 13.46 19.89 -5.75
C SER A 31 14.22 21.06 -5.13
N LEU A 32 13.75 21.50 -3.96
CA LEU A 32 14.49 22.38 -3.03
C LEU A 32 15.61 21.61 -2.30
N VAL A 33 15.57 20.28 -2.30
CA VAL A 33 16.57 19.38 -1.72
C VAL A 33 17.30 18.68 -2.87
N ALA A 34 18.58 19.03 -3.07
CA ALA A 34 19.39 18.57 -4.18
C ALA A 34 19.83 17.09 -4.05
N SER A 35 19.75 16.52 -2.84
CA SER A 35 20.19 15.15 -2.55
C SER A 35 19.03 14.22 -2.16
N ALA A 36 18.99 13.04 -2.76
CA ALA A 36 18.04 11.97 -2.42
C ALA A 36 18.74 10.61 -2.54
N GLU A 37 18.55 9.71 -1.57
CA GLU A 37 19.12 8.36 -1.62
C GLU A 37 18.43 7.46 -2.67
N LYS A 38 17.26 7.88 -3.15
CA LYS A 38 16.39 7.14 -4.07
C LYS A 38 16.23 7.93 -5.36
N VAL A 39 16.08 7.21 -6.48
CA VAL A 39 15.64 7.76 -7.76
C VAL A 39 14.37 7.03 -8.22
N PRO A 40 13.31 7.73 -8.67
CA PRO A 40 12.08 7.08 -9.10
C PRO A 40 12.29 6.13 -10.29
N THR A 41 11.74 4.92 -10.21
CA THR A 41 11.69 3.97 -11.34
C THR A 41 10.63 4.40 -12.36
N ALA A 42 10.92 5.49 -13.05
CA ALA A 42 10.09 6.11 -14.07
C ALA A 42 10.94 6.52 -15.26
N ILE A 43 10.40 6.35 -16.47
CA ILE A 43 11.04 6.73 -17.73
C ILE A 43 9.97 7.20 -18.71
N SER A 44 10.27 8.20 -19.52
CA SER A 44 9.40 8.65 -20.61
C SER A 44 10.09 8.56 -21.96
N TYR A 45 9.29 8.55 -23.02
CA TYR A 45 9.78 8.43 -24.39
C TYR A 45 9.32 9.59 -25.26
N LYS A 46 10.21 9.99 -26.16
CA LYS A 46 9.95 10.91 -27.26
C LYS A 46 10.61 10.34 -28.51
N ASP A 47 9.85 10.27 -29.61
CA ASP A 47 10.32 9.72 -30.89
C ASP A 47 10.94 8.31 -30.76
N GLY A 48 10.34 7.47 -29.91
CA GLY A 48 10.78 6.07 -29.67
C GLY A 48 12.04 5.93 -28.80
N LYS A 49 12.63 7.03 -28.32
CA LYS A 49 13.84 7.03 -27.49
C LYS A 49 13.55 7.53 -26.08
N PRO A 50 14.32 7.08 -25.06
CA PRO A 50 14.26 7.66 -23.73
C PRO A 50 14.42 9.18 -23.77
N ASN A 51 13.51 9.90 -23.13
CA ASN A 51 13.46 11.36 -23.07
C ASN A 51 13.75 11.87 -21.65
N ASN A 52 12.94 11.46 -20.67
CA ASN A 52 13.15 11.75 -19.26
C ASN A 52 13.24 10.46 -18.43
N TRP A 53 13.92 10.52 -17.28
CA TRP A 53 13.95 9.42 -16.31
C TRP A 53 14.05 9.95 -14.88
N GLY A 54 13.72 9.13 -13.90
CA GLY A 54 13.81 9.52 -12.49
C GLY A 54 12.93 10.72 -12.18
N TYR A 55 13.51 11.72 -11.51
CA TYR A 55 12.82 12.96 -11.13
C TYR A 55 12.52 13.89 -12.32
N ASN A 56 13.14 13.68 -13.49
CA ASN A 56 12.85 14.47 -14.69
C ASN A 56 11.52 14.08 -15.35
N VAL A 57 10.92 12.92 -15.00
CA VAL A 57 9.65 12.49 -15.57
C VAL A 57 8.52 13.28 -14.93
N GLU A 58 7.83 14.09 -15.74
CA GLU A 58 6.68 14.84 -15.24
C GLU A 58 5.52 13.90 -14.91
N MET A 59 4.80 14.20 -13.82
CA MET A 59 3.59 13.45 -13.44
C MET A 59 2.49 13.50 -14.51
N THR A 60 2.52 14.50 -15.39
CA THR A 60 1.56 14.73 -16.49
C THR A 60 1.95 14.10 -17.81
N GLU A 61 3.17 13.56 -17.94
CA GLU A 61 3.67 13.04 -19.20
C GLU A 61 2.95 11.73 -19.55
N LYS A 62 2.06 11.79 -20.56
CA LYS A 62 1.25 10.65 -21.02
C LYS A 62 2.10 9.50 -21.57
N SER A 63 3.31 9.79 -22.04
CA SER A 63 4.30 8.83 -22.54
C SER A 63 5.30 8.38 -21.46
N SER A 64 4.89 8.35 -20.19
CA SER A 64 5.70 7.85 -19.09
C SER A 64 5.32 6.43 -18.68
N PHE A 65 6.34 5.58 -18.49
CA PHE A 65 6.23 4.27 -17.88
C PHE A 65 6.52 4.36 -16.40
N LYS A 66 5.65 3.75 -15.60
CA LYS A 66 5.80 3.56 -14.16
C LYS A 66 5.39 2.14 -13.83
N TRP A 67 6.00 1.54 -12.81
CA TRP A 67 5.63 0.19 -12.36
C TRP A 67 5.86 -0.90 -13.42
N PHE A 68 6.63 -0.61 -14.46
CA PHE A 68 6.94 -1.55 -15.54
C PHE A 68 7.77 -2.75 -15.05
N LYS A 69 8.45 -2.65 -13.90
CA LYS A 69 9.14 -3.80 -13.24
C LYS A 69 8.16 -4.96 -12.95
N ILE A 70 6.90 -4.66 -12.62
CA ILE A 70 5.86 -5.68 -12.39
C ILE A 70 5.59 -6.49 -13.67
N LEU A 71 5.78 -5.90 -14.84
CA LEU A 71 5.55 -6.54 -16.14
C LEU A 71 6.66 -7.53 -16.54
N LEU A 72 7.80 -7.55 -15.82
CA LEU A 72 8.89 -8.49 -16.07
C LEU A 72 8.52 -9.92 -15.65
N ASP A 73 7.62 -10.06 -14.67
CA ASP A 73 7.03 -11.35 -14.31
C ASP A 73 5.66 -11.50 -15.00
N PRO A 74 5.54 -12.38 -16.01
CA PRO A 74 4.31 -12.53 -16.77
C PRO A 74 3.15 -13.07 -15.94
N GLU A 75 3.43 -13.82 -14.87
CA GLU A 75 2.46 -14.43 -13.96
C GLU A 75 2.16 -13.55 -12.74
N HIS A 76 2.71 -12.34 -12.70
CA HIS A 76 2.53 -11.45 -11.57
C HIS A 76 1.03 -11.15 -11.40
N LYS A 77 0.51 -11.40 -10.18
CA LYS A 77 -0.90 -11.24 -9.79
C LYS A 77 -1.52 -9.86 -10.12
N LEU A 78 -0.70 -8.88 -10.47
CA LEU A 78 -0.99 -7.45 -10.55
C LEU A 78 -0.97 -6.90 -11.98
N ARG A 79 -0.48 -7.70 -12.93
CA ARG A 79 -0.32 -7.33 -14.33
C ARG A 79 -1.56 -6.68 -14.94
N ASN A 80 -2.75 -7.12 -14.52
CA ASN A 80 -4.04 -6.66 -15.04
C ASN A 80 -4.92 -5.93 -14.01
N LYS A 81 -4.40 -5.57 -12.83
CA LYS A 81 -5.21 -5.03 -11.72
C LYS A 81 -4.91 -3.57 -11.39
N ALA A 82 -3.66 -3.12 -11.58
CA ALA A 82 -3.25 -1.78 -11.22
C ALA A 82 -3.27 -0.85 -12.45
N GLU A 83 -3.97 0.28 -12.37
CA GLU A 83 -4.10 1.25 -13.47
C GLU A 83 -2.74 1.70 -14.06
N PRO A 84 -1.68 2.00 -13.26
CA PRO A 84 -0.37 2.34 -13.81
C PRO A 84 0.29 1.21 -14.62
N VAL A 85 0.01 -0.03 -14.26
CA VAL A 85 0.55 -1.24 -14.93
C VAL A 85 -0.19 -1.48 -16.25
N VAL A 86 -1.51 -1.27 -16.26
CA VAL A 86 -2.34 -1.33 -17.47
C VAL A 86 -1.97 -0.22 -18.44
N ALA A 87 -1.82 1.02 -17.96
CA ALA A 87 -1.40 2.16 -18.76
C ALA A 87 -0.03 1.91 -19.40
N SER A 88 0.94 1.43 -18.61
CA SER A 88 2.27 1.03 -19.12
C SER A 88 2.16 -0.08 -20.17
N SER A 89 1.32 -1.08 -19.94
CA SER A 89 1.10 -2.17 -20.90
C SER A 89 0.52 -1.68 -22.24
N SER A 90 -0.41 -0.74 -22.22
CA SER A 90 -0.93 -0.12 -23.44
C SER A 90 0.13 0.72 -24.17
N LEU A 91 0.97 1.43 -23.42
CA LEU A 91 2.04 2.26 -23.97
C LEU A 91 3.13 1.42 -24.63
N LEU A 92 3.46 0.23 -24.09
CA LEU A 92 4.39 -0.73 -24.68
C LEU A 92 4.02 -1.04 -26.14
N SER A 93 2.75 -1.34 -26.40
CA SER A 93 2.26 -1.63 -27.76
C SER A 93 2.42 -0.44 -28.70
N SER A 94 2.15 0.77 -28.23
CA SER A 94 2.26 1.99 -29.05
C SER A 94 3.70 2.33 -29.45
N LEU A 95 4.69 1.97 -28.61
CA LEU A 95 6.10 2.21 -28.86
C LEU A 95 6.83 1.01 -29.47
N GLN A 96 6.12 -0.09 -29.73
CA GLN A 96 6.70 -1.36 -30.20
C GLN A 96 7.85 -1.84 -29.29
N LYS A 97 7.69 -1.68 -27.97
CA LYS A 97 8.66 -2.09 -26.95
C LYS A 97 8.08 -3.17 -26.05
N THR A 98 8.96 -4.00 -25.50
CA THR A 98 8.65 -4.95 -24.43
C THR A 98 8.91 -4.33 -23.06
N ALA A 99 8.41 -4.97 -21.98
CA ALA A 99 8.72 -4.54 -20.62
C ALA A 99 10.23 -4.65 -20.33
N GLU A 100 10.86 -5.67 -20.89
CA GLU A 100 12.30 -5.89 -20.87
C GLU A 100 13.07 -4.76 -21.56
N ASP A 101 12.59 -4.25 -22.71
CA ASP A 101 13.21 -3.10 -23.39
C ASP A 101 13.15 -1.83 -22.54
N VAL A 102 11.99 -1.55 -21.94
CA VAL A 102 11.82 -0.36 -21.07
C VAL A 102 12.66 -0.49 -19.80
N ALA A 103 12.74 -1.69 -19.21
CA ALA A 103 13.59 -1.95 -18.06
C ALA A 103 15.08 -1.82 -18.40
N ALA A 104 15.51 -2.31 -19.56
CA ALA A 104 16.89 -2.17 -20.03
C ALA A 104 17.24 -0.70 -20.33
N ASP A 105 16.32 0.05 -20.92
CA ASP A 105 16.50 1.48 -21.16
C ASP A 105 16.66 2.27 -19.85
N TYR A 106 15.80 2.03 -18.86
CA TYR A 106 15.92 2.69 -17.55
C TYR A 106 17.21 2.28 -16.82
N LEU A 107 17.51 0.98 -16.77
CA LEU A 107 18.70 0.48 -16.08
C LEU A 107 19.99 0.97 -16.76
N ARG A 108 19.97 1.19 -18.07
CA ARG A 108 21.09 1.81 -18.81
C ARG A 108 21.34 3.22 -18.34
N LEU A 109 20.30 4.03 -18.15
CA LEU A 109 20.43 5.40 -17.65
C LEU A 109 20.98 5.43 -16.23
N VAL A 110 20.52 4.54 -15.35
CA VAL A 110 21.08 4.37 -14.00
C VAL A 110 22.56 3.98 -14.07
N TRP A 111 22.90 3.04 -14.96
CA TRP A 111 24.26 2.54 -15.11
C TRP A 111 25.22 3.60 -15.68
N GLU A 112 24.81 4.33 -16.71
CA GLU A 112 25.57 5.44 -17.28
C GLU A 112 25.87 6.50 -16.22
N TYR A 113 24.86 6.90 -15.44
CA TYR A 113 25.05 7.83 -14.33
C TYR A 113 26.00 7.28 -13.27
N THR A 114 25.90 6.00 -12.94
CA THR A 114 26.78 5.32 -11.97
C THR A 114 28.23 5.29 -12.46
N ARG A 115 28.48 4.99 -13.73
CA ARG A 115 29.83 5.05 -14.31
C ARG A 115 30.40 6.45 -14.31
N ASP A 116 29.58 7.45 -14.64
CA ASP A 116 30.00 8.84 -14.58
C ASP A 116 30.34 9.28 -13.17
N ASP A 117 29.59 8.81 -12.17
CA ASP A 117 29.89 9.02 -10.75
C ASP A 117 31.21 8.36 -10.33
N ILE A 118 31.45 7.10 -10.71
CA ILE A 118 32.72 6.41 -10.49
C ILE A 118 33.87 7.19 -11.13
N ARG A 119 33.70 7.64 -12.38
CA ARG A 119 34.68 8.48 -13.10
C ARG A 119 35.00 9.75 -12.32
N ARG A 120 33.99 10.48 -11.84
CA ARG A 120 34.19 11.69 -11.02
C ARG A 120 35.00 11.40 -9.75
N MET A 121 34.83 10.22 -9.16
CA MET A 121 35.48 9.83 -7.91
C MET A 121 36.87 9.19 -8.08
N LYS A 122 37.11 8.49 -9.19
CA LYS A 122 38.32 7.66 -9.40
C LYS A 122 39.23 8.15 -10.51
N GLY A 123 38.80 9.10 -11.34
CA GLY A 123 39.53 9.60 -12.50
C GLY A 123 39.07 8.95 -13.81
N ASP A 124 39.51 9.52 -14.94
CA ASP A 124 39.08 9.10 -16.28
C ASP A 124 39.58 7.71 -16.70
N ASP A 125 40.66 7.23 -16.09
CA ASP A 125 41.30 5.95 -16.37
C ASP A 125 40.81 4.79 -15.50
N TRP A 126 39.74 4.99 -14.70
CA TRP A 126 39.24 4.02 -13.73
C TRP A 126 38.93 2.64 -14.34
N GLU A 127 38.39 2.59 -15.56
CA GLU A 127 38.06 1.33 -16.24
C GLU A 127 39.31 0.48 -16.54
N SER A 128 40.50 1.09 -16.62
CA SER A 128 41.78 0.39 -16.84
C SER A 128 42.47 -0.03 -15.55
N LEU A 129 42.22 0.68 -14.46
CA LEU A 129 42.88 0.48 -13.17
C LEU A 129 42.13 -0.49 -12.26
N TYR A 130 40.82 -0.61 -12.43
CA TYR A 130 39.95 -1.37 -11.53
C TYR A 130 39.18 -2.47 -12.26
N SER A 131 39.06 -3.63 -11.63
CA SER A 131 38.04 -4.60 -12.02
C SER A 131 36.68 -4.17 -11.48
N LEU A 132 35.61 -4.52 -12.19
CA LEU A 132 34.25 -4.12 -11.83
C LEU A 132 33.40 -5.36 -11.54
N LYS A 133 32.69 -5.32 -10.41
CA LYS A 133 31.66 -6.28 -10.05
C LYS A 133 30.36 -5.54 -9.75
N VAL A 134 29.25 -6.04 -10.28
CA VAL A 134 27.92 -5.50 -9.97
C VAL A 134 27.10 -6.54 -9.22
N VAL A 135 26.40 -6.12 -8.18
CA VAL A 135 25.42 -6.92 -7.46
C VAL A 135 24.06 -6.24 -7.63
N LEU A 136 23.11 -6.93 -8.24
CA LEU A 136 21.77 -6.40 -8.54
C LEU A 136 20.73 -7.12 -7.67
N THR A 137 19.92 -6.35 -6.94
CA THR A 137 18.83 -6.93 -6.14
C THR A 137 17.64 -7.33 -7.02
N VAL A 138 16.94 -8.39 -6.62
CA VAL A 138 15.67 -8.83 -7.22
C VAL A 138 14.68 -9.22 -6.14
N PRO A 139 13.36 -9.06 -6.34
CA PRO A 139 12.37 -9.49 -5.37
C PRO A 139 12.49 -10.99 -5.05
N ALA A 140 12.35 -11.38 -3.78
CA ALA A 140 12.51 -12.77 -3.38
C ALA A 140 11.46 -13.69 -4.01
N ILE A 141 10.22 -13.21 -4.13
CA ILE A 141 9.07 -13.94 -4.68
C ILE A 141 9.12 -14.11 -6.22
N TRP A 142 10.15 -13.60 -6.90
CA TRP A 142 10.27 -13.75 -8.35
C TRP A 142 10.63 -15.17 -8.75
N SER A 143 9.93 -15.65 -9.79
CA SER A 143 10.20 -16.94 -10.40
C SER A 143 11.64 -17.00 -10.96
N PRO A 144 12.25 -18.20 -11.09
CA PRO A 144 13.56 -18.34 -11.72
C PRO A 144 13.63 -17.70 -13.12
N ALA A 145 12.55 -17.78 -13.90
CA ALA A 145 12.45 -17.15 -15.20
C ALA A 145 12.48 -15.61 -15.13
N ALA A 146 11.83 -15.00 -14.14
CA ALA A 146 11.90 -13.55 -13.92
C ALA A 146 13.31 -13.10 -13.51
N LYS A 147 14.01 -13.89 -12.68
CA LYS A 147 15.41 -13.64 -12.31
C LYS A 147 16.34 -13.71 -13.52
N GLU A 148 16.23 -14.76 -14.34
CA GLU A 148 17.01 -14.91 -15.59
C GLU A 148 16.73 -13.75 -16.58
N LYS A 149 15.46 -13.33 -16.71
CA LYS A 149 15.11 -12.17 -17.52
C LYS A 149 15.75 -10.89 -17.01
N THR A 150 15.79 -10.69 -15.69
CA THR A 150 16.44 -9.51 -15.08
C THR A 150 17.92 -9.45 -15.41
N GLU A 151 18.60 -10.60 -15.34
CA GLU A 151 20.01 -10.70 -15.71
C GLU A 151 20.22 -10.33 -17.19
N LYS A 152 19.36 -10.82 -18.10
CA LYS A 152 19.39 -10.44 -19.53
C LYS A 152 19.15 -8.94 -19.73
N VAL A 153 18.18 -8.36 -19.01
CA VAL A 153 17.89 -6.92 -19.02
C VAL A 153 19.10 -6.11 -18.55
N ALA A 154 19.76 -6.55 -17.47
CA ALA A 154 20.98 -5.93 -16.95
C ALA A 154 22.12 -5.93 -17.98
N LEU A 155 22.37 -7.08 -18.62
CA LEU A 155 23.38 -7.17 -19.68
C LEU A 155 23.01 -6.28 -20.88
N ALA A 156 21.75 -6.23 -21.29
CA ALA A 156 21.26 -5.35 -22.37
C ALA A 156 21.33 -3.86 -22.01
N ALA A 157 21.30 -3.53 -20.72
CA ALA A 157 21.52 -2.19 -20.19
C ALA A 157 23.01 -1.78 -20.15
N GLY A 158 23.93 -2.70 -20.46
CA GLY A 158 25.37 -2.44 -20.48
C GLY A 158 26.09 -2.69 -19.16
N LEU A 159 25.45 -3.35 -18.19
CA LEU A 159 26.11 -3.80 -16.96
C LEU A 159 27.19 -4.86 -17.31
N PRO A 160 28.27 -4.97 -16.53
CA PRO A 160 29.36 -5.89 -16.80
C PRO A 160 28.91 -7.35 -16.67
N LYS A 161 29.62 -8.26 -17.35
CA LYS A 161 29.39 -9.71 -17.22
C LYS A 161 29.66 -10.25 -15.82
N ASN A 162 30.51 -9.57 -15.04
CA ASN A 162 30.74 -9.88 -13.64
C ASN A 162 29.59 -9.29 -12.79
N LEU A 163 28.40 -9.87 -12.99
CA LEU A 163 27.14 -9.52 -12.35
C LEU A 163 26.69 -10.67 -11.45
N SER A 164 26.15 -10.36 -10.28
CA SER A 164 25.49 -11.34 -9.41
C SER A 164 24.13 -10.82 -9.00
N LEU A 165 23.13 -11.70 -8.96
CA LEU A 165 21.83 -11.38 -8.38
C LEU A 165 21.82 -11.75 -6.90
N VAL A 166 21.18 -10.92 -6.09
CA VAL A 166 20.85 -11.21 -4.68
C VAL A 166 19.39 -10.89 -4.45
N SER A 167 18.71 -11.58 -3.54
CA SER A 167 17.34 -11.20 -3.22
C SER A 167 17.31 -9.91 -2.38
N GLU A 168 16.33 -9.04 -2.64
CA GLU A 168 16.08 -7.81 -1.86
C GLU A 168 16.06 -8.07 -0.33
N PRO A 169 15.29 -9.05 0.19
CA PRO A 169 15.26 -9.28 1.63
C PRO A 169 16.52 -9.91 2.20
N GLU A 170 17.28 -10.69 1.42
CA GLU A 170 18.60 -11.18 1.85
C GLU A 170 19.61 -10.04 1.94
N ALA A 171 19.61 -9.14 0.96
CA ALA A 171 20.45 -7.93 1.00
C ALA A 171 20.09 -7.05 2.21
N ALA A 172 18.79 -6.86 2.49
CA ALA A 172 18.32 -6.12 3.65
C ALA A 172 18.73 -6.80 4.98
N ALA A 173 18.58 -8.11 5.08
CA ALA A 173 18.99 -8.89 6.24
C ALA A 173 20.50 -8.74 6.52
N LEU A 174 21.34 -8.91 5.49
CA LEU A 174 22.80 -8.76 5.60
C LEU A 174 23.21 -7.34 6.01
N ALA A 175 22.53 -6.31 5.48
CA ALA A 175 22.80 -4.92 5.84
C ALA A 175 22.51 -4.64 7.33
N VAL A 176 21.34 -5.05 7.82
CA VAL A 176 20.92 -4.82 9.22
C VAL A 176 21.75 -5.63 10.21
N MET A 177 22.08 -6.89 9.88
CA MET A 177 22.81 -7.77 10.78
C MET A 177 24.25 -7.36 10.97
N LYS A 178 24.87 -6.79 9.93
CA LYS A 178 26.21 -6.24 10.04
C LYS A 178 26.27 -5.10 11.05
N ASP A 179 25.25 -4.25 11.11
CA ASP A 179 25.18 -3.11 12.03
C ASP A 179 24.87 -3.54 13.47
N LYS A 180 24.17 -4.67 13.66
CA LYS A 180 23.80 -5.19 14.99
C LYS A 180 24.87 -6.01 15.70
N ASN A 181 25.91 -6.47 15.00
CA ASN A 181 27.01 -7.20 15.64
C ASN A 181 27.86 -6.32 16.60
N ASP A 182 27.69 -4.99 16.57
CA ASP A 182 28.30 -4.06 17.51
C ASP A 182 27.47 -3.82 18.80
N GLU A 183 26.22 -4.32 18.86
CA GLU A 183 25.35 -4.23 20.05
C GLU A 183 25.10 -5.63 20.66
N GLU A 184 24.97 -5.72 21.99
CA GLU A 184 25.02 -6.93 22.84
C GLU A 184 23.97 -8.05 22.58
N LYS A 185 23.26 -8.05 21.43
CA LYS A 185 22.33 -9.10 21.01
C LYS A 185 22.68 -9.64 19.63
N THR A 186 23.80 -10.34 19.55
CA THR A 186 24.22 -11.09 18.36
C THR A 186 23.24 -12.22 18.06
N MET A 187 22.76 -12.31 16.83
CA MET A 187 21.98 -13.45 16.34
C MET A 187 22.77 -14.75 16.48
N GLN A 188 22.08 -15.85 16.73
CA GLN A 188 22.66 -17.17 16.91
C GLN A 188 22.21 -18.12 15.80
N VAL A 189 23.02 -19.14 15.55
CA VAL A 189 22.62 -20.25 14.67
C VAL A 189 21.36 -20.89 15.23
N GLY A 190 20.33 -21.03 14.39
CA GLY A 190 19.02 -21.52 14.78
C GLY A 190 17.97 -20.44 14.99
N ASP A 191 18.36 -19.17 15.17
CA ASP A 191 17.42 -18.06 15.24
C ASP A 191 16.66 -17.91 13.92
N ALA A 192 15.40 -17.50 14.01
CA ALA A 192 14.57 -17.19 12.86
C ALA A 192 14.02 -15.76 12.96
N PHE A 193 13.92 -15.10 11.82
CA PHE A 193 13.44 -13.73 11.72
C PHE A 193 12.65 -13.54 10.42
N VAL A 194 11.82 -12.52 10.40
CA VAL A 194 11.04 -12.13 9.22
C VAL A 194 11.58 -10.81 8.69
N VAL A 195 11.83 -10.76 7.40
CA VAL A 195 12.06 -9.50 6.67
C VAL A 195 10.72 -9.02 6.15
N CYS A 196 10.35 -7.80 6.53
CA CYS A 196 9.17 -7.10 6.02
C CYS A 196 9.64 -5.98 5.11
N ASP A 197 9.61 -6.22 3.80
CA ASP A 197 9.90 -5.22 2.79
C ASP A 197 8.59 -4.49 2.43
N ALA A 198 8.33 -3.38 3.12
CA ALA A 198 7.16 -2.55 2.90
C ALA A 198 7.46 -1.40 1.92
N GLY A 199 7.49 -1.74 0.63
CA GLY A 199 7.87 -0.84 -0.45
C GLY A 199 6.77 0.12 -0.92
N GLY A 200 7.01 0.73 -2.08
CA GLY A 200 6.08 1.68 -2.69
C GLY A 200 4.82 1.02 -3.26
N GLY A 201 4.99 -0.08 -4.00
CA GLY A 201 3.90 -0.81 -4.66
C GLY A 201 3.48 -2.08 -3.93
N THR A 202 4.45 -2.85 -3.44
CA THR A 202 4.25 -4.15 -2.79
C THR A 202 4.68 -4.10 -1.35
N VAL A 203 4.14 -5.02 -0.55
CA VAL A 203 4.74 -5.44 0.72
C VAL A 203 5.05 -6.92 0.59
N ASP A 204 6.30 -7.28 0.84
CA ASP A 204 6.80 -8.65 0.71
C ASP A 204 7.36 -9.12 2.07
N LEU A 205 6.92 -10.30 2.50
CA LEU A 205 7.33 -10.95 3.75
C LEU A 205 8.08 -12.23 3.44
N ILE A 206 9.24 -12.42 4.04
CA ILE A 206 9.99 -13.67 3.97
C ILE A 206 10.61 -14.01 5.31
N SER A 207 10.65 -15.31 5.62
CA SER A 207 11.22 -15.80 6.87
C SER A 207 12.54 -16.52 6.61
N TYR A 208 13.56 -16.16 7.36
CA TYR A 208 14.88 -16.77 7.30
C TYR A 208 15.24 -17.42 8.62
N LYS A 209 16.01 -18.50 8.55
CA LYS A 209 16.69 -19.12 9.67
C LYS A 209 18.19 -18.94 9.52
N VAL A 210 18.87 -18.57 10.60
CA VAL A 210 20.32 -18.43 10.64
C VAL A 210 20.98 -19.80 10.67
N THR A 211 21.87 -20.05 9.71
CA THR A 211 22.66 -21.29 9.61
C THR A 211 24.14 -21.08 9.94
N GLY A 212 24.60 -19.82 9.91
CA GLY A 212 25.95 -19.41 10.28
C GLY A 212 26.00 -17.92 10.60
N VAL A 213 26.91 -17.51 11.48
CA VAL A 213 27.01 -16.11 11.94
C VAL A 213 28.28 -15.40 11.49
N ASN A 214 29.31 -16.14 11.05
CA ASN A 214 30.59 -15.59 10.58
C ASN A 214 31.23 -16.50 9.50
N PRO A 215 31.00 -16.23 8.19
CA PRO A 215 30.12 -15.19 7.65
C PRO A 215 28.64 -15.48 7.98
N MET A 216 27.82 -14.44 7.93
CA MET A 216 26.37 -14.58 8.07
C MET A 216 25.84 -15.49 6.95
N GLN A 217 25.13 -16.54 7.34
CA GLN A 217 24.49 -17.50 6.45
C GLN A 217 23.05 -17.71 6.93
N MET A 218 22.14 -17.69 5.98
CA MET A 218 20.72 -17.84 6.24
C MET A 218 20.06 -18.68 5.15
N GLU A 219 19.02 -19.39 5.52
CA GLU A 219 18.18 -20.15 4.59
C GLU A 219 16.72 -19.74 4.78
N GLU A 220 15.95 -19.71 3.69
CA GLU A 220 14.50 -19.48 3.74
C GLU A 220 13.86 -20.63 4.53
N CYS A 221 13.11 -20.29 5.59
CA CYS A 221 12.49 -21.29 6.48
C CYS A 221 10.97 -21.35 6.34
N ALA A 222 10.37 -20.42 5.59
CA ALA A 222 8.97 -20.45 5.17
C ALA A 222 8.83 -19.74 3.82
N VAL A 223 7.88 -20.21 3.01
CA VAL A 223 7.58 -19.63 1.70
C VAL A 223 7.22 -18.15 1.86
N GLY A 224 7.94 -17.27 1.18
CA GLY A 224 7.62 -15.84 1.15
C GLY A 224 6.23 -15.55 0.55
N ASP A 225 5.58 -14.49 1.02
CA ASP A 225 4.31 -14.01 0.49
C ASP A 225 4.33 -12.49 0.36
N GLY A 226 3.47 -11.94 -0.49
CA GLY A 226 3.41 -10.51 -0.74
C GLY A 226 2.13 -10.09 -1.44
N ASP A 227 1.76 -8.82 -1.25
CA ASP A 227 0.54 -8.25 -1.83
C ASP A 227 0.69 -6.76 -2.20
N LEU A 228 -0.31 -6.24 -2.91
CA LEU A 228 -0.50 -4.83 -3.23
C LEU A 228 -1.01 -4.04 -2.04
N CYS A 229 -0.11 -3.78 -1.11
CA CYS A 229 -0.40 -2.96 0.06
C CYS A 229 0.72 -1.99 0.39
N GLY A 230 1.57 -1.67 -0.59
CA GLY A 230 2.64 -0.69 -0.45
C GLY A 230 2.16 0.75 -0.28
N SER A 231 3.11 1.67 -0.16
CA SER A 231 2.84 3.07 0.16
C SER A 231 1.86 3.79 -0.77
N VAL A 232 1.75 3.44 -2.06
CA VAL A 232 0.78 4.11 -2.94
C VAL A 232 -0.68 3.85 -2.57
N PHE A 233 -0.97 2.77 -1.85
CA PHE A 233 -2.33 2.51 -1.37
C PHE A 233 -2.68 3.42 -0.20
N VAL A 234 -1.67 3.88 0.54
CA VAL A 234 -1.82 4.95 1.53
C VAL A 234 -2.15 6.27 0.82
N ASP A 235 -1.49 6.56 -0.31
CA ASP A 235 -1.79 7.75 -1.12
C ASP A 235 -3.22 7.72 -1.67
N ALA A 236 -3.66 6.59 -2.23
CA ALA A 236 -5.02 6.42 -2.72
C ALA A 236 -6.06 6.50 -1.59
N ALA A 237 -5.75 5.93 -0.41
CA ALA A 237 -6.61 6.02 0.76
C ALA A 237 -6.74 7.47 1.26
N PHE A 238 -5.64 8.22 1.24
CA PHE A 238 -5.64 9.64 1.57
C PHE A 238 -6.49 10.46 0.59
N GLU A 239 -6.32 10.27 -0.72
CA GLU A 239 -7.15 10.98 -1.71
C GLU A 239 -8.64 10.65 -1.53
N LYS A 240 -8.96 9.39 -1.25
CA LYS A 240 -10.34 8.96 -0.96
C LYS A 240 -10.89 9.60 0.32
N TYR A 241 -10.05 9.74 1.35
CA TYR A 241 -10.41 10.45 2.57
C TYR A 241 -10.72 11.92 2.28
N VAL A 242 -9.87 12.61 1.52
CA VAL A 242 -10.10 14.00 1.09
C VAL A 242 -11.41 14.13 0.30
N LYS A 243 -11.69 13.23 -0.66
CA LYS A 243 -12.97 13.19 -1.39
C LYS A 243 -14.18 13.02 -0.46
N THR A 244 -14.02 12.34 0.67
CA THR A 244 -15.08 12.14 1.65
C THR A 244 -15.33 13.41 2.46
N VAL A 245 -14.26 14.09 2.88
CA VAL A 245 -14.29 15.33 3.67
C VAL A 245 -14.79 16.51 2.85
N VAL A 246 -14.33 16.64 1.61
CA VAL A 246 -14.72 17.72 0.69
C VAL A 246 -16.08 17.46 0.02
N GLY A 247 -16.45 16.19 -0.15
CA GLY A 247 -17.54 15.79 -1.04
C GLY A 247 -17.02 15.49 -2.45
N GLU A 248 -17.39 14.33 -2.99
CA GLU A 248 -16.84 13.85 -4.27
C GLU A 248 -17.21 14.76 -5.45
N GLY A 249 -18.42 15.32 -5.45
CA GLY A 249 -18.87 16.28 -6.46
C GLY A 249 -18.00 17.53 -6.50
N ASP A 250 -17.79 18.15 -5.34
CA ASP A 250 -17.04 19.40 -5.21
C ASP A 250 -15.55 19.17 -5.48
N TYR A 251 -14.98 18.07 -4.95
CA TYR A 251 -13.63 17.65 -5.26
C TYR A 251 -13.41 17.53 -6.77
N ASN A 252 -14.37 16.98 -7.52
CA ASN A 252 -14.24 16.82 -8.96
C ASN A 252 -14.20 18.16 -9.71
N THR A 253 -14.77 19.24 -9.16
CA THR A 253 -14.69 20.59 -9.75
C THR A 253 -13.34 21.29 -9.52
N ILE A 254 -12.59 20.86 -8.50
CA ILE A 254 -11.27 21.42 -8.17
C ILE A 254 -10.29 21.18 -9.31
N ARG A 255 -9.45 22.18 -9.59
CA ARG A 255 -8.45 22.12 -10.67
C ARG A 255 -7.46 20.97 -10.43
N GLU A 256 -7.19 20.18 -11.47
CA GLU A 256 -6.23 19.06 -11.41
C GLU A 256 -4.83 19.46 -10.90
N LYS A 257 -4.39 20.69 -11.19
CA LYS A 257 -3.11 21.20 -10.68
C LYS A 257 -3.10 21.34 -9.15
N ALA A 258 -4.22 21.74 -8.54
CA ALA A 258 -4.36 21.86 -7.09
C ALA A 258 -4.36 20.48 -6.42
N LYS A 259 -5.16 19.53 -6.93
CA LYS A 259 -5.18 18.13 -6.47
C LYS A 259 -3.78 17.50 -6.48
N LYS A 260 -3.04 17.70 -7.57
CA LYS A 260 -1.66 17.17 -7.69
C LYS A 260 -0.68 17.81 -6.71
N ARG A 261 -0.83 19.11 -6.44
CA ARG A 261 0.01 19.80 -5.45
C ARG A 261 -0.25 19.25 -4.04
N MET A 262 -1.52 19.11 -3.67
CA MET A 262 -1.95 18.51 -2.40
C MET A 262 -1.39 17.08 -2.25
N MET A 263 -1.56 16.23 -3.27
CA MET A 263 -1.03 14.86 -3.23
C MET A 263 0.50 14.81 -3.15
N LYS A 264 1.19 15.75 -3.82
CA LYS A 264 2.65 15.86 -3.73
C LYS A 264 3.08 16.25 -2.31
N GLU A 265 2.42 17.23 -1.70
CA GLU A 265 2.68 17.65 -0.31
C GLU A 265 2.45 16.50 0.67
N PHE A 266 1.36 15.75 0.51
CA PHE A 266 1.10 14.56 1.31
C PHE A 266 2.24 13.53 1.16
N GLU A 267 2.66 13.23 -0.06
CA GLU A 267 3.67 12.20 -0.35
C GLU A 267 5.07 12.55 0.16
N VAL A 268 5.49 13.81 0.01
CA VAL A 268 6.86 14.25 0.35
C VAL A 268 7.00 14.75 1.79
N SER A 269 5.90 15.15 2.43
CA SER A 269 5.92 15.75 3.77
C SER A 269 5.09 14.94 4.75
N VAL A 270 3.75 15.06 4.72
CA VAL A 270 2.85 14.50 5.76
C VAL A 270 3.10 13.01 5.97
N LYS A 271 3.07 12.21 4.90
CA LYS A 271 3.25 10.75 4.96
C LYS A 271 4.61 10.34 5.53
N ARG A 272 5.69 11.05 5.15
CA ARG A 272 7.06 10.71 5.55
C ARG A 272 7.43 11.22 6.95
N CYS A 273 6.76 12.25 7.43
CA CYS A 273 6.93 12.81 8.77
C CYS A 273 6.03 12.16 9.82
N TYR A 274 5.11 11.27 9.42
CA TYR A 274 4.22 10.57 10.34
C TYR A 274 5.00 9.55 11.17
N THR A 275 5.02 9.73 12.49
CA THR A 275 5.74 8.84 13.42
C THR A 275 4.83 7.97 14.27
N GLY A 276 3.52 7.94 13.96
CA GLY A 276 2.52 7.26 14.78
C GLY A 276 2.03 8.08 15.98
N ASP A 277 2.41 9.35 16.07
CA ASP A 277 1.95 10.29 17.07
C ASP A 277 0.64 10.98 16.64
N ASN A 278 -0.13 11.44 17.62
CA ASN A 278 -1.38 12.18 17.40
C ASN A 278 -1.13 13.65 17.00
N LYS A 279 -0.05 13.93 16.26
CA LYS A 279 0.17 15.26 15.71
C LYS A 279 -0.85 15.52 14.61
N GLU A 280 -1.30 16.76 14.57
CA GLU A 280 -2.15 17.26 13.51
C GLU A 280 -1.28 17.60 12.30
N PHE A 281 -1.69 17.15 11.12
CA PHE A 281 -1.03 17.45 9.86
C PHE A 281 -2.04 18.11 8.95
N SER A 282 -1.60 18.99 8.06
CA SER A 282 -2.46 19.66 7.09
C SER A 282 -1.93 19.51 5.67
N VAL A 283 -2.83 19.71 4.70
CA VAL A 283 -2.47 19.88 3.29
C VAL A 283 -3.28 21.03 2.69
N ASP A 284 -2.71 21.72 1.71
CA ASP A 284 -3.42 22.77 0.97
C ASP A 284 -4.16 22.19 -0.24
N LEU A 285 -5.43 22.52 -0.38
CA LEU A 285 -6.26 22.22 -1.55
C LEU A 285 -6.96 23.49 -2.08
N PRO A 286 -6.26 24.36 -2.84
CA PRO A 286 -6.85 25.60 -3.32
C PRO A 286 -8.11 25.42 -4.17
N GLY A 287 -9.16 26.15 -3.80
CA GLY A 287 -10.49 26.10 -4.44
C GLY A 287 -11.47 25.16 -3.75
N VAL A 288 -11.18 24.73 -2.53
CA VAL A 288 -12.12 24.02 -1.66
C VAL A 288 -12.94 25.04 -0.86
N GLU A 289 -14.23 24.78 -0.66
CA GLU A 289 -15.06 25.64 0.20
C GLU A 289 -14.79 25.35 1.68
N ASP A 290 -14.81 26.40 2.51
CA ASP A 290 -14.63 26.27 3.95
C ASP A 290 -15.73 25.40 4.57
N ASN A 291 -15.31 24.48 5.44
CA ASN A 291 -16.19 23.65 6.24
C ASN A 291 -15.49 23.31 7.57
N PRO A 292 -15.59 24.21 8.57
CA PRO A 292 -14.91 24.03 9.86
C PRO A 292 -15.33 22.75 10.59
N ASP A 293 -16.57 22.29 10.42
CA ASP A 293 -17.10 21.06 11.04
C ASP A 293 -16.34 19.80 10.55
N GLU A 294 -15.82 19.84 9.33
CA GLU A 294 -15.03 18.76 8.72
C GLU A 294 -13.52 19.07 8.67
N GLY A 295 -13.09 20.17 9.32
CA GLY A 295 -11.68 20.59 9.41
C GLY A 295 -11.13 21.24 8.14
N ILE A 296 -11.97 21.86 7.31
CA ILE A 296 -11.56 22.64 6.13
C ILE A 296 -11.65 24.14 6.46
N GLU A 297 -10.52 24.84 6.43
CA GLU A 297 -10.44 26.29 6.67
C GLU A 297 -9.35 26.91 5.79
N ASP A 298 -9.63 28.03 5.12
CA ASP A 298 -8.66 28.80 4.32
C ASP A 298 -7.91 27.92 3.29
N ASP A 299 -8.65 27.21 2.44
CA ASP A 299 -8.13 26.23 1.47
C ASP A 299 -7.33 25.06 2.08
N THR A 300 -7.30 24.92 3.41
CA THR A 300 -6.47 23.96 4.13
C THR A 300 -7.33 22.85 4.71
N ILE A 301 -6.94 21.60 4.46
CA ILE A 301 -7.58 20.42 5.04
C ILE A 301 -6.75 19.95 6.23
N ARG A 302 -7.30 20.02 7.44
CA ARG A 302 -6.69 19.42 8.63
C ARG A 302 -6.94 17.92 8.64
N THR A 303 -5.88 17.14 8.62
CA THR A 303 -5.93 15.68 8.60
C THR A 303 -6.15 15.15 10.02
N VAL A 304 -7.10 14.23 10.18
CA VAL A 304 -7.43 13.59 11.47
C VAL A 304 -6.23 12.83 12.06
N THR A 305 -6.01 13.00 13.36
CA THR A 305 -5.13 12.22 14.24
C THR A 305 -5.34 10.72 14.05
N ALA A 306 -4.25 9.97 13.79
CA ALA A 306 -4.15 8.51 13.73
C ALA A 306 -5.47 7.70 13.72
N ARG A 307 -5.94 7.26 12.54
CA ARG A 307 -7.02 6.25 12.47
C ARG A 307 -6.43 4.85 12.36
N ILE A 308 -6.79 3.96 13.28
CA ILE A 308 -6.42 2.53 13.22
C ILE A 308 -7.01 1.92 11.93
N ALA A 309 -6.15 1.29 11.13
CA ALA A 309 -6.55 0.59 9.91
C ALA A 309 -7.55 -0.54 10.23
N ARG A 310 -8.65 -0.64 9.47
CA ARG A 310 -9.73 -1.62 9.68
C ARG A 310 -9.49 -2.98 8.97
N HIS A 311 -8.29 -3.25 8.46
CA HIS A 311 -7.97 -4.52 7.78
C HIS A 311 -7.37 -5.54 8.76
N ASN A 312 -7.77 -6.81 8.63
CA ASN A 312 -7.41 -7.90 9.53
C ASN A 312 -6.16 -8.67 9.05
N TYR A 313 -5.20 -8.90 9.94
CA TYR A 313 -3.95 -9.67 9.70
C TYR A 313 -4.12 -11.20 9.74
N GLY A 314 -5.31 -11.72 9.45
CA GLY A 314 -5.60 -13.16 9.55
C GLY A 314 -5.92 -13.78 8.19
N THR A 315 -5.72 -15.10 8.08
CA THR A 315 -6.09 -15.88 6.90
C THR A 315 -7.48 -16.51 7.09
N SER A 316 -8.40 -16.24 6.16
CA SER A 316 -9.73 -16.84 6.20
C SER A 316 -9.66 -18.34 5.89
N MET A 317 -10.20 -19.19 6.76
CA MET A 317 -10.22 -20.65 6.63
C MET A 317 -11.64 -21.24 6.78
N CYS A 318 -11.78 -22.51 6.43
CA CYS A 318 -12.95 -23.34 6.76
C CYS A 318 -12.50 -24.47 7.68
N ILE A 319 -13.12 -24.61 8.85
CA ILE A 319 -12.79 -25.67 9.84
C ILE A 319 -14.02 -26.51 10.18
N PRO A 320 -13.87 -27.75 10.69
CA PRO A 320 -15.01 -28.59 11.05
C PRO A 320 -16.03 -27.86 11.92
N PHE A 321 -17.30 -28.00 11.58
CA PHE A 321 -18.38 -27.26 12.23
C PHE A 321 -18.65 -27.83 13.63
N ASP A 322 -18.14 -27.13 14.64
CA ASP A 322 -18.55 -27.28 16.04
C ASP A 322 -19.76 -26.36 16.36
N SER A 323 -20.91 -26.95 16.66
CA SER A 323 -22.14 -26.20 16.99
C SER A 323 -22.07 -25.41 18.29
N SER A 324 -21.13 -25.73 19.19
CA SER A 324 -20.91 -24.99 20.44
C SER A 324 -20.08 -23.71 20.23
N LYS A 325 -19.34 -23.62 19.13
CA LYS A 325 -18.39 -22.53 18.85
C LYS A 325 -18.76 -21.70 17.62
N HIS A 326 -19.41 -22.31 16.63
CA HIS A 326 -19.70 -21.68 15.35
C HIS A 326 -21.18 -21.36 15.18
N LEU A 327 -21.46 -20.28 14.48
CA LEU A 327 -22.83 -19.88 14.18
C LEU A 327 -23.40 -20.79 13.08
N ALA A 328 -24.65 -21.20 13.23
CA ALA A 328 -25.31 -22.06 12.23
C ALA A 328 -25.33 -21.47 10.81
N LYS A 329 -25.28 -20.14 10.67
CA LYS A 329 -25.19 -19.45 9.37
C LYS A 329 -23.84 -19.59 8.68
N ASP A 330 -22.79 -19.87 9.45
CA ASP A 330 -21.43 -20.09 8.93
C ASP A 330 -21.26 -21.55 8.47
N ARG A 331 -22.26 -22.40 8.74
CA ARG A 331 -22.25 -23.82 8.39
C ARG A 331 -22.35 -24.02 6.88
N ARG A 332 -21.32 -24.62 6.30
CA ARG A 332 -21.23 -25.00 4.88
C ARG A 332 -20.88 -26.48 4.78
N ARG A 333 -21.58 -27.21 3.91
CA ARG A 333 -21.21 -28.59 3.57
C ARG A 333 -20.15 -28.58 2.49
N LEU A 334 -19.04 -29.27 2.71
CA LEU A 334 -17.99 -29.44 1.70
C LEU A 334 -18.19 -30.77 0.93
N PRO A 335 -17.50 -30.98 -0.21
CA PRO A 335 -17.67 -32.16 -1.06
C PRO A 335 -17.37 -33.50 -0.37
N ASP A 336 -16.62 -33.48 0.73
CA ASP A 336 -16.36 -34.63 1.60
C ASP A 336 -17.60 -35.08 2.41
N GLY A 337 -18.72 -34.35 2.28
CA GLY A 337 -19.98 -34.65 2.95
C GLY A 337 -20.09 -34.12 4.38
N ASN A 338 -19.01 -33.55 4.93
CA ASN A 338 -18.95 -33.03 6.29
C ASN A 338 -19.33 -31.54 6.36
N TRP A 339 -19.74 -31.11 7.55
CA TRP A 339 -20.08 -29.71 7.82
C TRP A 339 -18.86 -28.95 8.34
N TYR A 340 -18.59 -27.79 7.75
CA TYR A 340 -17.53 -26.87 8.13
C TYR A 340 -18.12 -25.49 8.45
N ALA A 341 -17.45 -24.72 9.30
CA ALA A 341 -17.72 -23.31 9.51
C ALA A 341 -16.88 -22.47 8.54
N LYS A 342 -17.52 -21.63 7.74
CA LYS A 342 -16.91 -20.65 6.83
C LYS A 342 -16.63 -19.33 7.57
N GLY A 343 -15.74 -18.51 7.04
CA GLY A 343 -15.45 -17.18 7.60
C GLY A 343 -14.69 -17.24 8.93
N GLN A 344 -14.06 -18.37 9.21
CA GLN A 344 -13.17 -18.51 10.36
C GLN A 344 -11.83 -17.89 10.01
N MET A 345 -11.13 -17.38 11.01
CA MET A 345 -9.89 -16.65 10.82
C MET A 345 -8.77 -17.36 11.56
N GLU A 346 -7.76 -17.82 10.83
CA GLU A 346 -6.50 -18.25 11.42
C GLU A 346 -5.59 -17.03 11.55
N TRP A 347 -5.19 -16.73 12.78
CA TRP A 347 -4.26 -15.66 13.06
C TRP A 347 -2.85 -16.23 13.08
N LEU A 348 -2.02 -15.87 12.10
CA LEU A 348 -0.61 -16.29 12.01
C LEU A 348 0.27 -15.60 13.06
N LEU A 349 -0.21 -14.49 13.62
CA LEU A 349 0.41 -13.78 14.72
C LEU A 349 -0.37 -14.06 16.01
N ARG A 350 0.30 -14.60 17.03
CA ARG A 350 -0.28 -14.75 18.37
C ARG A 350 -0.05 -13.46 19.14
N LYS A 351 -1.14 -12.84 19.62
CA LYS A 351 -1.05 -11.76 20.61
C LYS A 351 -0.30 -12.29 21.83
N VAL A 352 0.84 -11.68 22.21
CA VAL A 352 1.49 -11.96 23.49
C VAL A 352 0.55 -11.45 24.58
N ARG A 353 -0.06 -12.36 25.34
CA ARG A 353 -0.86 -11.99 26.52
C ARG A 353 0.10 -11.67 27.66
N LEU A 354 0.09 -10.44 28.14
CA LEU A 354 0.63 -10.12 29.46
C LEU A 354 -0.30 -10.72 30.53
N VAL A 355 0.28 -11.10 31.67
CA VAL A 355 -0.43 -11.69 32.80
C VAL A 355 -1.53 -10.73 33.27
N GLY A 356 -2.80 -11.10 33.07
CA GLY A 356 -3.94 -10.33 33.59
C GLY A 356 -5.21 -10.30 32.73
N ASP A 357 -5.15 -10.62 31.44
CA ASP A 357 -6.34 -10.52 30.57
C ASP A 357 -7.20 -11.79 30.61
N SER A 358 -8.32 -11.72 31.35
CA SER A 358 -9.46 -12.65 31.29
C SER A 358 -10.45 -12.29 30.17
N ASP A 359 -11.33 -13.22 29.83
CA ASP A 359 -11.63 -13.65 28.48
C ASP A 359 -12.83 -13.00 27.75
N SER A 360 -12.79 -13.18 26.43
CA SER A 360 -13.87 -13.34 25.43
C SER A 360 -15.19 -12.54 25.53
N SER A 361 -15.52 -11.81 24.46
CA SER A 361 -16.90 -11.82 23.96
C SER A 361 -17.01 -11.61 22.44
N SER A 362 -17.98 -12.32 21.88
CA SER A 362 -18.38 -12.49 20.48
C SER A 362 -18.54 -11.20 19.67
N ARG A 363 -18.15 -11.23 18.39
CA ARG A 363 -18.56 -10.20 17.42
C ARG A 363 -19.27 -10.83 16.22
N CYS A 364 -20.58 -11.02 16.37
CA CYS A 364 -21.51 -11.08 15.25
C CYS A 364 -22.63 -10.07 15.50
N VAL A 365 -23.04 -9.37 14.43
CA VAL A 365 -24.07 -8.31 14.35
C VAL A 365 -24.75 -7.96 15.68
N LYS A 366 -24.37 -6.82 16.24
CA LYS A 366 -24.97 -6.27 17.45
C LYS A 366 -26.19 -5.45 17.06
N LEU A 367 -27.37 -5.77 17.60
CA LEU A 367 -28.51 -4.85 17.56
C LEU A 367 -28.11 -3.60 18.35
N LEU A 368 -27.86 -2.49 17.65
CA LEU A 368 -27.39 -1.24 18.27
C LEU A 368 -28.54 -0.51 18.99
N CYS A 369 -29.72 -0.46 18.37
CA CYS A 369 -30.95 0.05 18.94
C CYS A 369 -32.16 -0.48 18.15
N ILE A 370 -33.34 -0.51 18.76
CA ILE A 370 -34.62 -0.67 18.07
C ILE A 370 -35.23 0.73 17.96
N VAL A 371 -35.64 1.12 16.75
CA VAL A 371 -36.34 2.39 16.51
C VAL A 371 -37.82 2.08 16.34
N GLU A 372 -38.60 2.32 17.38
CA GLU A 372 -40.07 2.27 17.30
C GLU A 372 -40.60 3.67 17.07
N TYR A 373 -41.45 3.84 16.06
CA TYR A 373 -42.13 5.11 15.85
C TYR A 373 -43.54 4.90 15.30
N GLY A 374 -44.45 5.77 15.75
CA GLY A 374 -45.81 5.88 15.25
C GLY A 374 -45.92 7.07 14.31
N ILE A 375 -46.70 6.92 13.25
CA ILE A 375 -47.08 8.04 12.39
C ILE A 375 -48.53 8.34 12.68
N ASP A 376 -48.84 9.62 12.84
CA ASP A 376 -50.23 10.08 12.96
C ASP A 376 -51.04 9.58 11.76
N CYS A 377 -52.08 8.80 12.04
CA CYS A 377 -52.95 8.21 11.03
C CYS A 377 -53.51 9.26 10.07
N ASP A 378 -53.77 10.48 10.55
CA ASP A 378 -54.31 11.57 9.74
C ASP A 378 -53.33 11.97 8.63
N LYS A 379 -52.02 11.94 8.90
CA LYS A 379 -50.98 12.25 7.90
C LYS A 379 -50.87 11.17 6.83
N LEU A 380 -50.99 9.90 7.22
CA LEU A 380 -51.05 8.77 6.29
C LEU A 380 -52.34 8.75 5.48
N TRP A 381 -53.45 9.29 5.99
CA TRP A 381 -54.76 9.25 5.34
C TRP A 381 -54.84 10.06 4.04
N HIS A 382 -53.89 10.97 3.82
CA HIS A 382 -53.75 11.75 2.60
C HIS A 382 -52.90 11.05 1.52
N GLU A 383 -52.26 9.93 1.83
CA GLU A 383 -51.46 9.19 0.85
C GLU A 383 -52.32 8.41 -0.15
N LYS A 384 -51.78 8.24 -1.36
CA LYS A 384 -52.43 7.45 -2.42
C LYS A 384 -52.70 6.04 -1.90
N SER A 385 -53.98 5.66 -1.86
CA SER A 385 -54.37 4.32 -1.45
C SER A 385 -54.51 3.39 -2.65
N PHE A 386 -54.11 2.14 -2.48
CA PHE A 386 -54.33 1.07 -3.43
C PHE A 386 -54.93 -0.14 -2.72
N ARG A 387 -55.56 -1.04 -3.46
CA ARG A 387 -56.04 -2.31 -2.93
C ARG A 387 -55.18 -3.43 -3.48
N ASN A 388 -54.75 -4.32 -2.61
CA ASN A 388 -54.12 -5.55 -3.04
C ASN A 388 -55.13 -6.37 -3.88
N PRO A 389 -54.79 -6.78 -5.12
CA PRO A 389 -55.74 -7.44 -6.02
C PRO A 389 -56.24 -8.79 -5.48
N GLU A 390 -55.40 -9.49 -4.71
CA GLU A 390 -55.67 -10.83 -4.17
C GLU A 390 -56.37 -10.74 -2.80
N THR A 391 -55.81 -9.99 -1.85
CA THR A 391 -56.33 -9.95 -0.46
C THR A 391 -57.45 -8.92 -0.26
N LYS A 392 -57.68 -8.04 -1.24
CA LYS A 392 -58.59 -6.87 -1.19
C LYS A 392 -58.30 -5.86 -0.07
N GLN A 393 -57.24 -6.07 0.71
CA GLN A 393 -56.79 -5.17 1.77
C GLN A 393 -56.36 -3.83 1.17
N LYS A 394 -56.69 -2.75 1.88
CA LYS A 394 -56.39 -1.38 1.45
C LYS A 394 -55.07 -0.95 2.08
N TYR A 395 -54.13 -0.55 1.24
CA TYR A 395 -52.83 -0.04 1.62
C TYR A 395 -52.69 1.41 1.18
N ARG A 396 -51.71 2.11 1.75
CA ARG A 396 -51.33 3.46 1.33
C ARG A 396 -49.84 3.49 1.03
N ALA A 397 -49.46 4.16 -0.05
CA ALA A 397 -48.07 4.32 -0.43
C ALA A 397 -47.42 5.37 0.49
N ALA A 398 -46.35 5.01 1.19
CA ALA A 398 -45.54 5.95 1.97
C ALA A 398 -44.07 5.60 1.79
N THR A 399 -43.24 6.62 1.56
CA THR A 399 -41.79 6.49 1.45
C THR A 399 -41.15 7.16 2.64
N PHE A 400 -40.22 6.45 3.28
CA PHE A 400 -39.47 6.93 4.43
C PHE A 400 -38.00 7.00 4.06
N HIS A 401 -37.34 8.08 4.44
CA HIS A 401 -35.89 8.22 4.30
C HIS A 401 -35.26 8.05 5.68
N LEU A 402 -34.42 7.03 5.83
CA LEU A 402 -33.58 6.88 7.00
C LEU A 402 -32.25 7.59 6.74
N VAL A 403 -31.93 8.56 7.59
CA VAL A 403 -30.64 9.25 7.60
C VAL A 403 -29.88 8.80 8.83
N VAL A 404 -28.67 8.29 8.62
CA VAL A 404 -27.73 7.93 9.69
C VAL A 404 -26.62 8.97 9.68
N ARG A 405 -26.49 9.71 10.79
CA ARG A 405 -25.40 10.67 10.98
C ARG A 405 -24.41 10.11 12.00
N LEU A 406 -23.14 10.19 11.63
CA LEU A 406 -22.02 9.88 12.52
C LEU A 406 -21.63 11.18 13.23
N ASP A 407 -21.66 11.19 14.56
CA ASP A 407 -21.11 12.27 15.39
C ASP A 407 -19.96 11.70 16.24
N THR A 408 -19.18 12.58 16.87
CA THR A 408 -17.93 12.34 17.63
C THR A 408 -17.96 11.17 18.61
N ALA A 409 -19.14 10.75 19.11
CA ALA A 409 -19.30 9.54 19.92
C ALA A 409 -20.69 8.86 19.84
N LYS A 410 -21.54 9.25 18.88
CA LYS A 410 -22.92 8.75 18.77
C LYS A 410 -23.34 8.49 17.33
N LEU A 411 -24.22 7.51 17.13
CA LEU A 411 -24.96 7.31 15.89
C LEU A 411 -26.36 7.90 16.04
N GLN A 412 -26.69 8.88 15.20
CA GLN A 412 -28.03 9.47 15.14
C GLN A 412 -28.82 8.85 14.00
N PHE A 413 -30.04 8.39 14.30
CA PHE A 413 -30.99 7.85 13.33
C PHE A 413 -32.17 8.79 13.21
N ARG A 414 -32.42 9.32 12.01
CA ARG A 414 -33.58 10.17 11.72
C ARG A 414 -34.42 9.57 10.61
N VAL A 415 -35.73 9.48 10.84
CA VAL A 415 -36.68 9.07 9.81
C VAL A 415 -37.41 10.31 9.31
N PHE A 416 -37.42 10.49 8.00
CA PHE A 416 -38.14 11.56 7.33
C PHE A 416 -39.32 11.01 6.54
N TYR A 417 -40.41 11.76 6.56
CA TYR A 417 -41.58 11.55 5.71
C TYR A 417 -41.98 12.90 5.11
N LYS A 418 -42.01 13.00 3.77
CA LYS A 418 -42.17 14.27 3.02
C LYS A 418 -41.20 15.36 3.51
N ASP A 419 -39.92 14.98 3.63
CA ASP A 419 -38.82 15.86 4.06
C ASP A 419 -38.98 16.48 5.46
N LYS A 420 -39.96 16.01 6.24
CA LYS A 420 -40.14 16.39 7.64
C LYS A 420 -39.65 15.26 8.54
N PRO A 421 -38.87 15.57 9.58
CA PRO A 421 -38.45 14.56 10.55
C PRO A 421 -39.68 14.07 11.31
N VAL A 422 -39.90 12.76 11.30
CA VAL A 422 -41.02 12.10 11.98
C VAL A 422 -40.58 11.15 13.08
N ALA A 423 -39.30 10.75 13.11
CA ALA A 423 -38.72 9.98 14.21
C ALA A 423 -37.23 10.28 14.36
N PHE A 424 -36.72 10.12 15.59
CA PHE A 424 -35.33 10.32 15.94
C PHE A 424 -34.92 9.36 17.07
N THR A 425 -33.72 8.80 16.99
CA THR A 425 -33.06 8.14 18.13
C THR A 425 -31.54 8.30 18.04
N GLU A 426 -30.86 8.13 19.17
CA GLU A 426 -29.40 8.11 19.26
C GLU A 426 -28.94 6.76 19.83
N ALA A 427 -27.82 6.25 19.33
CA ALA A 427 -27.13 5.11 19.92
C ALA A 427 -25.70 5.51 20.27
N ASP A 428 -25.28 5.26 21.51
CA ASP A 428 -23.89 5.44 21.93
C ASP A 428 -23.00 4.35 21.34
N TYR A 429 -21.74 4.70 21.03
CA TYR A 429 -20.71 3.69 20.83
C TYR A 429 -20.48 2.96 22.14
N LYS A 430 -20.78 1.66 22.18
CA LYS A 430 -20.46 0.82 23.34
C LYS A 430 -18.95 0.54 23.33
N GLU A 431 -18.16 1.46 23.85
CA GLU A 431 -16.87 1.11 24.46
C GLU A 431 -17.13 0.24 25.69
N ASP A 432 -16.17 -0.60 26.01
CA ASP A 432 -16.25 -1.65 27.02
C ASP A 432 -16.77 -1.14 28.38
N LEU A 433 -18.03 -1.44 28.70
CA LEU A 433 -18.48 -1.53 30.08
C LEU A 433 -17.89 -2.82 30.69
N ALA A 434 -16.59 -2.79 30.92
CA ALA A 434 -15.99 -3.49 32.04
C ALA A 434 -16.09 -2.54 33.24
N THR A 435 -17.17 -2.65 34.02
CA THR A 435 -17.26 -2.48 35.49
C THR A 435 -18.71 -2.21 35.90
N SER A 436 -19.42 -3.28 36.29
CA SER A 436 -20.17 -3.39 37.55
C SER A 436 -20.82 -4.77 37.62
#